data_AF-A0A382PKP9-F1
#
_entry.id   AF-A0A382PKP9-F1
#
_cell.length_a   1.000
_cell.length_b   1.000
_cell.length_c   1.000
_cell.angle_alpha   90.00
_cell.angle_beta   90.00
_cell.angle_gamma   90.00
#
_symmetry.space_group_name_H-M   'P 1'
#
loop_
_entity.id
_entity.type
_entity.pdbx_description
1 polymer ?
#
loop_
_entity_poly.entity_id
_entity_poly.type
_entity_poly.pdbx_seq_one_letter_code
_entity_poly.pdbx_strand_id
1 'polypeptide(L)'
;MNNLLASSIGFFNGLLALIFIISGAAAAYSIPPYYHNSDPVLNALLGSAVGLIFAILVCGVLALFISMRNELILIRRILDKQALL
;
A
#
# COMPACT_ATOMS: atom_id res chain seq x y z
N MET A 1 5.68 -13.56 -17.05
CA MET A 1 6.11 -13.02 -15.76
C MET A 1 5.94 -14.15 -14.78
N ASN A 2 7.00 -14.60 -14.11
CA ASN A 2 6.89 -15.79 -13.26
C ASN A 2 5.91 -15.45 -12.12
N ASN A 3 4.96 -16.33 -11.81
CA ASN A 3 3.90 -16.09 -10.82
C ASN A 3 4.44 -15.60 -9.46
N LEU A 4 5.67 -15.96 -9.14
CA LEU A 4 6.42 -15.48 -7.97
C LEU A 4 6.60 -13.97 -7.92
N LEU A 5 6.88 -13.30 -9.05
CA LEU A 5 7.07 -11.84 -9.06
C LEU A 5 5.76 -11.10 -8.79
N ALA A 6 4.67 -11.51 -9.43
CA ALA A 6 3.35 -10.92 -9.22
C ALA A 6 2.88 -11.11 -7.77
N SER A 7 3.07 -12.31 -7.23
CA SER A 7 2.75 -12.63 -5.84
C SER A 7 3.60 -11.82 -4.85
N SER A 8 4.91 -11.67 -5.11
CA SER A 8 5.81 -10.88 -4.24
C SER A 8 5.40 -9.41 -4.18
N ILE A 9 5.02 -8.81 -5.31
CA ILE A 9 4.62 -7.39 -5.36
C ILE A 9 3.33 -7.16 -4.58
N GLY A 10 2.35 -8.06 -4.69
CA GLY A 10 1.13 -8.01 -3.89
C GLY A 10 1.42 -8.14 -2.39
N PHE A 11 2.32 -9.05 -2.02
CA PHE A 11 2.77 -9.22 -0.63
C PHE A 11 3.45 -7.95 -0.09
N PHE A 12 4.38 -7.34 -0.84
CA PHE A 12 5.02 -6.08 -0.44
C PHE A 12 4.01 -4.93 -0.31
N ASN A 13 2.99 -4.87 -1.16
CA ASN A 13 1.95 -3.84 -1.06
C ASN A 13 1.10 -3.99 0.21
N GLY A 14 0.73 -5.24 0.55
CA GLY A 14 0.05 -5.53 1.82
C GLY A 14 0.91 -5.24 3.04
N LEU A 15 2.21 -5.55 2.97
CA LEU A 15 3.17 -5.26 4.04
C LEU A 15 3.37 -3.75 4.24
N LEU A 16 3.43 -2.98 3.14
CA LEU A 16 3.45 -1.52 3.20
C LEU A 16 2.20 -0.96 3.87
N ALA A 17 1.01 -1.46 3.51
CA ALA A 17 -0.24 -1.04 4.15
C ALA A 17 -0.20 -1.27 5.66
N LEU A 18 0.30 -2.43 6.09
CA LEU A 18 0.45 -2.78 7.50
C LEU A 18 1.43 -1.85 8.23
N ILE A 19 2.56 -1.49 7.59
CA ILE A 19 3.50 -0.51 8.16
C ILE A 19 2.83 0.85 8.36
N PHE A 20 2.05 1.35 7.41
CA PHE A 20 1.35 2.62 7.55
C PHE A 20 0.31 2.62 8.68
N ILE A 21 -0.41 1.51 8.86
CA ILE A 21 -1.39 1.37 9.95
C ILE A 21 -0.69 1.35 11.31
N ILE A 22 0.36 0.52 11.46
CA ILE A 22 1.09 0.39 12.73
C ILE A 22 1.82 1.69 13.07
N SER A 23 2.48 2.33 12.09
CA SER A 23 3.18 3.59 12.31
C SER A 23 2.23 4.72 12.69
N GLY A 24 1.03 4.79 12.10
CA GLY A 24 -0.02 5.73 12.51
C GLY A 24 -0.50 5.52 13.94
N ALA A 25 -0.70 4.25 14.34
CA ALA A 25 -1.09 3.91 15.70
C ALA A 25 0.02 4.25 16.72
N ALA A 26 1.28 3.93 16.40
CA ALA A 26 2.43 4.20 17.25
C ALA A 26 2.69 5.71 17.41
N ALA A 27 2.56 6.48 16.33
CA ALA A 27 2.70 7.92 16.36
C ALA A 27 1.63 8.56 17.25
N ALA A 28 0.37 8.12 17.14
CA ALA A 28 -0.73 8.65 17.95
C ALA A 28 -0.66 8.21 19.43
N TYR A 29 -0.16 7.00 19.71
CA TYR A 29 0.06 6.52 21.08
C TYR A 29 1.17 7.31 21.79
N SER A 30 2.15 7.83 21.04
CA SER A 30 3.31 8.57 21.59
C SER A 30 3.01 10.05 21.89
N ILE A 31 1.79 10.53 21.61
CA ILE A 31 1.42 11.93 21.85
C ILE A 31 1.24 12.13 23.37
N PRO A 32 1.96 13.09 23.99
CA PRO A 32 1.86 13.32 25.42
C PRO A 32 0.42 13.68 25.85
N PRO A 33 -0.06 13.14 26.98
CA PRO A 33 -1.43 13.37 27.45
C PRO A 33 -1.74 14.84 27.79
N TYR A 34 -0.70 15.68 27.87
CA TYR A 34 -0.84 17.12 28.10
C TYR A 34 -1.67 17.83 27.01
N TYR A 35 -1.73 17.28 25.79
CA TYR A 35 -2.51 17.83 24.68
C TYR A 35 -3.92 17.21 24.54
N HIS A 36 -4.22 16.09 25.22
CA HIS A 36 -5.49 15.40 25.08
C HIS A 36 -5.82 14.55 26.31
N ASN A 37 -6.97 14.82 26.94
CA ASN A 37 -7.54 14.02 28.03
C ASN A 37 -8.14 12.67 27.56
N SER A 38 -7.83 12.22 26.34
CA SER A 38 -8.41 11.02 25.74
C SER A 38 -7.53 9.79 26.00
N ASP A 39 -8.19 8.67 26.29
CA ASP A 39 -7.53 7.39 26.56
C ASP A 39 -6.47 7.06 25.49
N PRO A 40 -5.27 6.58 25.89
CA PRO A 40 -4.18 6.31 24.95
C PRO A 40 -4.56 5.23 23.91
N VAL A 41 -5.47 4.33 24.28
CA VAL A 41 -6.03 3.30 23.37
C VAL A 41 -6.90 3.95 22.29
N LEU A 42 -7.71 4.94 22.63
CA LEU A 42 -8.55 5.66 21.67
C LEU A 42 -7.69 6.45 20.69
N ASN A 43 -6.62 7.10 21.17
CA ASN A 43 -5.68 7.82 20.32
C ASN A 43 -4.96 6.87 19.35
N ALA A 44 -4.51 5.70 19.82
CA ALA A 44 -3.91 4.68 18.96
C ALA A 44 -4.90 4.19 17.90
N LEU A 45 -6.18 4.01 18.25
CA LEU A 45 -7.22 3.61 17.31
C LEU A 45 -7.46 4.68 16.24
N LEU A 46 -7.58 5.96 16.62
CA LEU A 46 -7.68 7.07 15.66
C LEU A 46 -6.45 7.16 14.76
N GLY A 47 -5.25 7.03 15.33
CA GLY A 47 -4.00 7.03 14.57
C GLY A 47 -3.93 5.89 13.56
N SER A 48 -4.40 4.70 13.93
CA SER A 48 -4.48 3.54 13.04
C SER A 48 -5.49 3.76 11.90
N ALA A 49 -6.62 4.44 12.17
CA ALA A 49 -7.62 4.77 11.16
C ALA A 49 -7.07 5.79 10.14
N VAL A 50 -6.34 6.80 10.60
CA VAL A 50 -5.65 7.75 9.71
C VAL A 50 -4.56 7.03 8.90
N GLY A 51 -3.78 6.16 9.54
CA GLY A 51 -2.78 5.31 8.87
C GLY A 51 -3.41 4.40 7.80
N LEU A 52 -4.60 3.86 8.06
CA LEU A 52 -5.36 3.06 7.09
C LEU A 52 -5.77 3.87 5.87
N ILE A 53 -6.27 5.10 6.05
CA ILE A 53 -6.64 5.97 4.92
C ILE A 53 -5.41 6.24 4.04
N PHE A 54 -4.28 6.57 4.66
CA PHE A 54 -3.01 6.75 3.94
C PHE A 54 -2.58 5.47 3.22
N ALA A 55 -2.67 4.32 3.89
CA ALA A 55 -2.36 3.03 3.29
C ALA A 55 -3.21 2.76 2.04
N ILE A 56 -4.52 3.01 2.09
CA ILE A 56 -5.42 2.82 0.95
C ILE A 56 -5.02 3.73 -0.22
N LEU A 57 -4.72 5.01 0.05
CA LEU A 57 -4.31 5.94 -1.01
C LEU A 57 -3.00 5.51 -1.66
N VAL A 58 -1.96 5.25 -0.87
CA VAL A 58 -0.63 4.88 -1.38
C VAL A 58 -0.64 3.51 -2.04
N CYS A 59 -1.18 2.50 -1.36
CA CYS A 59 -1.21 1.11 -1.86
C CYS A 59 -2.20 0.94 -3.01
N GLY A 60 -3.27 1.73 -3.06
CA GLY A 60 -4.21 1.79 -4.18
C GLY A 60 -3.55 2.37 -5.43
N VAL A 61 -2.82 3.48 -5.30
CA VAL A 61 -2.07 4.08 -6.42
C VAL A 61 -0.98 3.12 -6.92
N LEU A 62 -0.25 2.46 -6.02
CA LEU A 62 0.74 1.44 -6.39
C LEU A 62 0.10 0.27 -7.16
N ALA A 63 -1.07 -0.20 -6.73
CA ALA A 63 -1.81 -1.25 -7.43
C ALA A 63 -2.19 -0.84 -8.86
N LEU A 64 -2.59 0.42 -9.08
CA LEU A 64 -2.89 0.94 -10.42
C LEU A 64 -1.64 0.93 -11.32
N PHE A 65 -0.49 1.35 -10.81
CA PHE A 65 0.76 1.32 -11.58
C PHE A 65 1.18 -0.10 -11.95
N ILE A 66 0.96 -1.08 -11.07
CA ILE A 66 1.23 -2.49 -11.35
C ILE A 66 0.32 -3.01 -12.47
N SER A 67 -0.96 -2.64 -12.44
CA SER A 67 -1.93 -3.01 -13.48
C SER A 67 -1.55 -2.42 -14.83
N MET A 68 -1.26 -1.12 -14.87
CA MET A 68 -0.79 -0.41 -16.07
C MET A 68 0.46 -1.06 -16.65
N ARG A 69 1.47 -1.37 -15.82
CA ARG A 69 2.70 -2.04 -16.28
C ARG A 69 2.39 -3.40 -16.91
N ASN A 70 1.46 -4.16 -16.34
CA ASN A 70 1.10 -5.48 -16.86
C ASN A 70 0.42 -5.37 -18.22
N GLU A 71 -0.46 -4.39 -18.42
CA GLU A 71 -1.09 -4.10 -19.71
C GLU A 71 -0.08 -3.66 -20.77
N LEU A 72 0.86 -2.75 -20.44
CA LEU A 72 1.92 -2.33 -21.37
C LEU A 72 2.82 -3.49 -21.80
N ILE A 73 3.18 -4.39 -20.87
CA ILE A 73 3.97 -5.59 -21.19
C ILE A 73 3.19 -6.51 -22.13
N LEU A 74 1.88 -6.64 -21.94
CA LEU A 74 1.02 -7.46 -22.79
C LEU A 74 0.94 -6.89 -24.21
N ILE A 75 0.72 -5.58 -24.34
CA ILE A 75 0.70 -4.89 -25.65
C ILE A 75 2.05 -5.06 -26.36
N ARG A 76 3.16 -4.85 -25.65
CA ARG A 76 4.50 -5.01 -26.22
C ARG A 76 4.74 -6.43 -26.76
N ARG A 77 4.28 -7.46 -26.05
CA ARG A 77 4.38 -8.86 -26.50
C ARG A 77 3.55 -9.15 -27.75
N ILE A 78 2.39 -8.52 -27.90
CA ILE A 78 1.56 -8.68 -29.10
C ILE A 78 2.25 -8.01 -30.29
N LEU A 79 2.79 -6.81 -30.09
CA LEU A 79 3.48 -6.06 -31.13
C LEU A 79 4.76 -6.76 -31.60
N ASP A 80 5.57 -7.29 -30.67
CA ASP A 80 6.77 -8.09 -30.99
C ASP A 80 6.42 -9.35 -31.79
N LYS A 81 5.26 -9.98 -31.52
CA LYS A 81 4.79 -11.14 -32.30
C LYS A 81 4.34 -10.77 -33.71
N GLN A 82 3.73 -9.60 -33.89
CA GLN A 82 3.30 -9.11 -35.20
C GLN A 82 4.48 -8.63 -36.05
N ALA A 83 5.54 -8.09 -35.44
CA ALA A 83 6.74 -7.66 -36.15
C ALA A 83 7.61 -8.83 -36.68
N LEU A 84 7.34 -10.07 -36.24
CA LEU A 84 8.03 -11.29 -36.68
C LEU A 84 7.25 -12.07 -37.76
N LEU A 85 6.07 -11.57 -38.19
CA LEU A 85 5.25 -12.08 -39.30
C LEU A 85 5.39 -11.15 -40.50
#